data_AF-A0A6I6WM96-F1
#
_entry.id   AF-A0A6I6WM96-F1
#
_cell.length_a   1.000
_cell.length_b   1.000
_cell.length_c   1.000
_cell.angle_alpha   90.00
_cell.angle_beta   90.00
_cell.angle_gamma   90.00
#
_symmetry.space_group_name_H-M   'P 1'
#
loop_
_entity.id
_entity.type
_entity.pdbx_description
1 polymer ?
#
loop_
_entity_poly.entity_id
_entity_poly.type
_entity_poly.pdbx_seq_one_letter_code
_entity_poly.pdbx_strand_id
1 'polypeptide(L)'
;MPEHTAADAKDAPVELPAILDMPDRAADFLRLPDISAEPDADGRAALAAGPTVRRGQGYILRVSTTPAVHRGLLVRCQSLDGANAVPAQRKARREYENRVAALPVAGA
;
A
#
# COMPACT_ATOMS: atom_id res chain seq x y z
N MET A 1 44.86 5.96 0.94
CA MET A 1 43.79 5.58 1.88
C MET A 1 43.24 6.85 2.48
N PRO A 2 41.98 7.22 2.19
CA PRO A 2 41.21 8.09 3.07
C PRO A 2 40.04 7.28 3.63
N GLU A 3 40.20 6.95 4.90
CA GLU A 3 39.13 6.59 5.81
C GLU A 3 38.29 7.83 6.13
N HIS A 4 37.01 7.80 5.74
CA HIS A 4 36.00 8.75 6.18
C HIS A 4 34.73 8.01 6.59
N THR A 5 34.63 7.87 7.92
CA THR A 5 33.44 8.11 8.74
C THR A 5 32.18 7.33 8.36
N ALA A 6 31.88 6.34 9.20
CA ALA A 6 30.55 5.79 9.42
C ALA A 6 29.54 6.94 9.57
N ALA A 7 28.78 7.21 8.51
CA ALA A 7 27.50 7.85 8.64
C ALA A 7 26.58 6.81 9.26
N ASP A 8 26.40 6.93 10.58
CA ASP A 8 25.32 6.37 11.35
C ASP A 8 24.05 6.32 10.49
N ALA A 9 23.78 5.14 9.91
CA ALA A 9 22.47 4.82 9.35
C ALA A 9 21.56 4.69 10.56
N LYS A 10 21.22 5.86 11.09
CA LYS A 10 20.43 6.08 12.29
C LYS A 10 19.23 5.15 12.19
N ASP A 11 19.26 4.15 13.06
CA ASP A 11 18.28 3.12 13.35
C ASP A 11 16.85 3.62 13.10
N ALA A 12 16.43 3.64 11.83
CA ALA A 12 15.04 3.75 11.50
C ALA A 12 14.46 2.42 11.98
N PRO A 13 13.45 2.42 12.86
CA PRO A 13 12.87 1.18 13.34
C PRO A 13 12.60 0.31 12.13
N VAL A 14 13.17 -0.90 12.10
CA VAL A 14 12.96 -1.84 11.01
C VAL A 14 11.46 -2.13 10.97
N GLU A 15 10.76 -1.43 10.09
CA GLU A 15 9.32 -1.55 9.96
C GLU A 15 9.03 -2.97 9.46
N LEU A 16 8.48 -3.80 10.34
CA LEU A 16 8.16 -5.18 9.99
C LEU A 16 7.05 -5.20 8.93
N PRO A 17 7.15 -6.07 7.91
CA PRO A 17 6.08 -6.24 6.94
C PRO A 17 4.76 -6.62 7.62
N ALA A 18 3.69 -5.92 7.26
CA ALA A 18 2.33 -6.24 7.64
C ALA A 18 1.59 -6.82 6.44
N ILE A 19 0.64 -7.74 6.70
CA ILE A 19 -0.26 -8.25 5.66
C ILE A 19 -1.58 -7.51 5.80
N LEU A 20 -1.93 -6.73 4.79
CA LEU A 20 -3.24 -6.10 4.69
C LEU A 20 -4.05 -6.65 3.52
N ASP A 21 -5.32 -6.89 3.81
CA ASP A 21 -6.33 -7.17 2.80
C ASP A 21 -6.62 -5.87 2.01
N MET A 22 -6.42 -5.90 0.71
CA MET A 22 -6.72 -4.80 -0.21
C MET A 22 -7.98 -5.14 -1.02
N PRO A 23 -9.00 -4.26 -1.02
CA PRO A 23 -10.21 -4.47 -1.83
C PRO A 23 -9.91 -4.47 -3.33
N ASP A 24 -10.68 -5.26 -4.09
CA ASP A 24 -10.58 -5.38 -5.55
C ASP A 24 -10.41 -4.06 -6.29
N ARG A 25 -11.29 -3.07 -6.08
CA ARG A 25 -11.24 -1.78 -6.78
C ARG A 25 -9.97 -0.98 -6.48
N ALA A 26 -9.41 -1.11 -5.27
CA ALA A 26 -8.14 -0.46 -4.93
C ALA A 26 -6.96 -1.21 -5.57
N ALA A 27 -6.99 -2.55 -5.53
CA ALA A 27 -5.98 -3.40 -6.16
C ALA A 27 -5.94 -3.22 -7.69
N ASP A 28 -7.09 -3.21 -8.34
CA ASP A 28 -7.21 -2.99 -9.78
C ASP A 28 -6.67 -1.60 -10.15
N PHE A 29 -7.06 -0.57 -9.40
CA PHE A 29 -6.60 0.79 -9.64
C PHE A 29 -5.08 0.92 -9.55
N LEU A 30 -4.47 0.37 -8.50
CA LEU A 30 -3.02 0.44 -8.27
C LEU A 30 -2.18 -0.40 -9.25
N ARG A 31 -2.81 -1.35 -9.95
CA ARG A 31 -2.16 -2.18 -10.97
C ARG A 31 -2.24 -1.59 -12.37
N LEU A 32 -3.00 -0.50 -12.57
CA LEU A 32 -3.03 0.19 -13.86
C LEU A 32 -1.66 0.84 -14.13
N PRO A 33 -1.12 0.72 -15.35
CA PRO A 33 0.22 1.24 -15.69
C PRO A 33 0.28 2.75 -15.95
N ASP A 34 -0.87 3.44 -15.92
CA ASP A 34 -1.02 4.84 -16.40
C ASP A 34 -1.37 5.82 -15.27
N ILE A 35 -1.18 5.40 -14.02
CA ILE A 35 -1.37 6.28 -12.87
C ILE A 35 -0.13 7.18 -12.77
N SER A 36 -0.33 8.50 -12.76
CA SER A 36 0.70 9.57 -12.86
C SER A 36 1.84 9.51 -11.82
N ALA A 37 1.80 8.55 -10.90
CA ALA A 37 2.94 8.12 -10.15
C ALA A 37 2.92 6.57 -10.12
N GLU A 38 3.97 5.94 -10.65
CA GLU A 38 4.21 4.49 -10.53
C GLU A 38 4.47 4.15 -9.05
N PRO A 39 3.84 3.10 -8.48
CA PRO A 39 4.15 2.67 -7.13
C PRO A 39 5.65 2.41 -7.00
N ASP A 40 6.20 2.70 -5.83
CA ASP A 40 7.60 2.37 -5.51
C ASP A 40 7.84 0.89 -5.83
N ALA A 41 9.06 0.51 -6.21
CA ALA A 41 9.36 -0.84 -6.67
C ALA A 41 8.85 -1.92 -5.70
N ASP A 42 8.98 -1.67 -4.39
CA ASP A 42 8.48 -2.54 -3.32
C ASP A 42 6.96 -2.66 -3.33
N GLY A 43 6.24 -1.55 -3.54
CA GLY A 43 4.78 -1.54 -3.68
C GLY A 43 4.32 -2.32 -4.91
N ARG A 44 4.99 -2.17 -6.06
CA ARG A 44 4.70 -2.95 -7.27
C ARG A 44 4.97 -4.44 -7.04
N ALA A 45 6.10 -4.79 -6.43
CA ALA A 45 6.45 -6.16 -6.12
C ALA A 45 5.41 -6.80 -5.16
N ALA A 46 4.99 -6.09 -4.11
CA ALA A 46 3.98 -6.57 -3.17
C ALA A 46 2.61 -6.77 -3.83
N LEU A 47 2.20 -5.87 -4.73
CA LEU A 47 0.97 -6.01 -5.50
C LEU A 47 1.03 -7.17 -6.50
N ALA A 48 2.20 -7.47 -7.07
CA ALA A 48 2.39 -8.56 -8.01
C ALA A 48 2.46 -9.93 -7.31
N ALA A 49 3.14 -10.00 -6.15
CA ALA A 49 3.32 -11.24 -5.38
C ALA A 49 2.09 -11.60 -4.52
N GLY A 50 1.25 -10.62 -4.18
CA GLY A 50 0.11 -10.80 -3.29
C GLY A 50 -0.92 -11.80 -3.84
N PRO A 51 -1.36 -12.80 -3.05
CA PRO A 51 -2.37 -13.74 -3.49
C PRO A 51 -3.76 -13.09 -3.50
N THR A 52 -4.54 -13.39 -4.53
CA THR A 52 -5.94 -12.98 -4.64
C THR A 52 -6.86 -14.04 -4.03
N VAL A 53 -7.70 -13.66 -3.07
CA VAL A 53 -8.73 -14.52 -2.48
C VAL A 53 -10.09 -14.11 -3.03
N ARG A 54 -10.81 -15.04 -3.67
CA ARG A 54 -12.15 -14.78 -4.21
C ARG A 54 -13.19 -14.77 -3.10
N ARG A 55 -14.05 -13.74 -3.08
CA ARG A 55 -15.15 -13.58 -2.12
C ARG A 55 -16.38 -13.07 -2.86
N GLY A 56 -17.31 -13.97 -3.18
CA GLY A 56 -18.52 -13.62 -3.94
C GLY A 56 -18.18 -13.05 -5.32
N GLN A 57 -18.78 -11.90 -5.66
CA GLN A 57 -18.54 -11.20 -6.93
C GLN A 57 -17.21 -10.42 -6.98
N GLY A 58 -16.54 -10.24 -5.83
CA GLY A 58 -15.27 -9.51 -5.74
C GLY A 58 -14.10 -10.41 -5.34
N TYR A 59 -12.95 -9.76 -5.14
CA TYR A 59 -11.76 -10.39 -4.58
C TYR A 59 -11.08 -9.47 -3.56
N ILE A 60 -10.25 -10.07 -2.72
CA ILE A 60 -9.33 -9.36 -1.85
C ILE A 60 -7.92 -9.75 -2.27
N LEU A 61 -7.04 -8.77 -2.41
CA LEU A 61 -5.61 -8.98 -2.60
C LEU A 61 -4.90 -8.90 -1.25
N ARG A 62 -4.17 -9.94 -0.85
CA ARG A 62 -3.30 -9.84 0.34
C ARG A 62 -1.99 -9.20 -0.03
N VAL A 63 -1.75 -8.00 0.46
CA VAL A 63 -0.51 -7.25 0.22
C VAL A 63 0.35 -7.35 1.47
N SER A 64 1.56 -7.89 1.32
CA SER A 64 2.54 -8.04 2.40
C SER A 64 3.68 -7.04 2.18
N THR A 65 3.72 -5.95 2.95
CA THR A 65 4.76 -4.93 2.81
C THR A 65 4.88 -4.08 4.07
N THR A 66 5.89 -3.21 4.15
CA THR A 66 6.05 -2.30 5.29
C THR A 66 4.88 -1.31 5.41
N PRO A 67 4.53 -0.87 6.63
CA PRO A 67 3.57 0.20 6.87
C PRO A 67 3.80 1.46 6.03
N ALA A 68 5.04 1.91 5.83
CA ALA A 68 5.36 3.03 4.95
C ALA A 68 4.86 2.82 3.51
N VAL A 69 5.11 1.64 2.93
CA VAL A 69 4.64 1.31 1.57
C VAL A 69 3.11 1.21 1.55
N HIS A 70 2.47 0.64 2.56
CA HIS A 70 1.01 0.64 2.68
C HIS A 70 0.41 2.05 2.66
N ARG A 71 1.01 3.00 3.38
CA ARG A 71 0.61 4.41 3.38
C ARG A 71 0.83 5.05 2.00
N GLY A 72 1.96 4.76 1.34
CA GLY A 72 2.23 5.23 -0.02
C GLY A 72 1.21 4.72 -1.06
N LEU A 73 0.82 3.45 -0.96
CA LEU A 73 -0.25 2.88 -1.79
C LEU A 73 -1.60 3.56 -1.52
N LEU A 74 -1.92 3.85 -0.25
CA LEU A 74 -3.15 4.55 0.12
C LEU A 74 -3.21 5.98 -0.44
N VAL A 75 -2.09 6.72 -0.42
CA VAL A 75 -2.00 8.07 -1.01
C VAL A 75 -2.35 8.03 -2.51
N ARG A 76 -1.89 7.01 -3.23
CA ARG A 76 -2.20 6.86 -4.66
C ARG A 76 -3.67 6.55 -4.90
N CYS A 77 -4.34 5.87 -3.97
CA CYS A 77 -5.78 5.64 -4.01
C CYS A 77 -6.64 6.90 -3.77
N GLN A 78 -6.07 8.10 -3.56
CA GLN A 78 -6.85 9.34 -3.38
C GLN A 78 -7.85 9.61 -4.52
N SER A 79 -7.47 9.31 -5.77
CA SER A 79 -8.34 9.50 -6.95
C SER A 79 -9.63 8.67 -6.90
N LEU A 80 -9.65 7.58 -6.11
CA LEU A 80 -10.84 6.75 -5.88
C LEU A 80 -11.89 7.42 -4.99
N ASP A 81 -11.65 8.64 -4.51
CA ASP A 81 -12.61 9.46 -3.77
C ASP A 81 -12.85 10.83 -4.41
N GLY A 82 -12.35 11.04 -5.63
CA GLY A 82 -12.61 12.26 -6.39
C GLY A 82 -14.08 12.41 -6.77
N ALA A 83 -14.43 13.58 -7.31
CA ALA A 83 -15.81 13.92 -7.71
C ALA A 83 -16.44 12.89 -8.67
N ASN A 84 -15.64 12.27 -9.54
CA ASN A 84 -16.10 11.29 -10.52
C ASN A 84 -16.04 9.83 -10.02
N ALA A 85 -15.64 9.59 -8.77
CA ALA A 85 -15.53 8.25 -8.24
C ALA A 85 -16.91 7.61 -8.05
N VAL A 86 -17.06 6.34 -8.44
CA VAL A 86 -18.29 5.59 -8.19
C VAL A 86 -18.36 5.12 -6.73
N PRO A 87 -19.54 4.83 -6.16
CA PRO A 87 -19.68 4.42 -4.75
C PRO A 87 -18.79 3.23 -4.34
N ALA A 88 -18.59 2.26 -5.24
CA ALA A 88 -17.73 1.10 -5.00
C ALA A 88 -16.25 1.48 -4.84
N GLN A 89 -15.75 2.47 -5.60
CA GLN A 89 -14.37 2.96 -5.50
C GLN A 89 -14.14 3.69 -4.17
N ARG A 90 -15.08 4.57 -3.79
CA ARG A 90 -15.04 5.27 -2.51
C ARG A 90 -15.02 4.30 -1.33
N LYS A 91 -15.88 3.28 -1.38
CA LYS A 91 -15.92 2.23 -0.36
C LYS A 91 -14.60 1.48 -0.28
N ALA A 92 -14.04 1.06 -1.41
CA ALA A 92 -12.76 0.35 -1.44
C ALA A 92 -11.61 1.17 -0.87
N ARG A 93 -11.52 2.47 -1.22
CA ARG A 93 -10.51 3.37 -0.64
C ARG A 93 -10.68 3.46 0.87
N ARG A 94 -11.90 3.73 1.37
CA ARG A 94 -12.18 3.86 2.80
C ARG A 94 -11.88 2.58 3.58
N GLU A 95 -12.21 1.43 3.01
CA GLU A 95 -11.91 0.13 3.64
C GLU A 95 -10.40 -0.12 3.73
N TYR A 96 -9.64 0.24 2.69
CA TYR A 96 -8.19 0.16 2.74
C TYR A 96 -7.58 1.17 3.71
N GLU A 97 -8.07 2.41 3.73
CA GLU A 97 -7.69 3.44 4.68
C GLU A 97 -7.87 2.98 6.13
N ASN A 98 -9.03 2.39 6.46
CA ASN A 98 -9.30 1.87 7.80
C ASN A 98 -8.30 0.76 8.20
N ARG A 99 -7.91 -0.09 7.26
CA ARG A 99 -6.91 -1.16 7.50
C ARG A 99 -5.51 -0.60 7.69
N VAL A 100 -5.12 0.40 6.90
CA VAL A 100 -3.83 1.10 7.04
C VAL A 100 -3.78 1.90 8.33
N ALA A 101 -4.88 2.54 8.73
CA ALA A 101 -4.98 3.28 10.00
C ALA A 101 -4.89 2.37 11.23
N ALA A 102 -5.23 1.09 11.10
CA ALA A 102 -5.06 0.09 12.15
C ALA A 102 -3.62 -0.45 12.26
N LEU A 103 -2.72 -0.09 11.33
CA LEU A 103 -1.31 -0.46 11.45
C LEU A 103 -0.66 0.30 12.61
N PRO A 104 0.17 -0.36 13.42
CA PRO A 104 0.94 0.33 14.44
C PRO A 104 1.80 1.41 13.80
N VAL A 105 1.83 2.59 14.41
CA VAL A 105 2.95 3.52 14.21
C VAL A 105 4.15 2.84 14.86
N ALA A 106 5.24 2.64 14.12
CA ALA A 106 6.45 2.11 14.70
C ALA A 106 6.89 3.03 15.86
N GLY A 107 6.76 2.55 17.10
CA GLY A 107 7.13 3.27 18.32
C GLY A 107 5.97 3.63 19.25
N ALA A 108 5.29 2.64 19.83
CA ALA A 108 4.52 2.79 21.06
C ALA A 108 4.83 1.63 22.01
#